data_AF-A0A2W5B6C2-F1
#
_entry.id   AF-A0A2W5B6C2-F1
#
_cell.length_a   1.000
_cell.length_b   1.000
_cell.length_c   1.000
_cell.angle_alpha   90.00
_cell.angle_beta   90.00
_cell.angle_gamma   90.00
#
_symmetry.space_group_name_H-M   'P 1'
#
loop_
_entity.id
_entity.type
_entity.pdbx_description
1 polymer ?
#
loop_
_entity_poly.entity_id
_entity_poly.type
_entity_poly.pdbx_seq_one_letter_code
_entity_poly.pdbx_strand_id
1 'polypeptide(L)'
;GKLKTAVTVRVESVQPDGSRKVVSHFNKHYKGLVARELALTGGHLPADPQGTGELAEAFAHRIGEVEAFVEANFRTEVHNPGEVTLIVPAE
;
A
#
# COMPACT_ATOMS: atom_id res chain seq x y z
N GLY A 1 -13.43 10.00 -12.36
CA GLY A 1 -12.75 8.90 -13.07
C GLY A 1 -11.43 8.57 -12.38
N LYS A 2 -10.86 7.39 -12.62
CA LYS A 2 -9.55 6.98 -12.06
C LYS A 2 -8.43 7.70 -12.81
N LEU A 3 -7.44 8.24 -12.08
CA LEU A 3 -6.22 8.79 -12.68
C LEU A 3 -5.35 7.63 -13.18
N LYS A 4 -4.97 7.64 -14.47
CA LYS A 4 -4.26 6.53 -15.11
C LYS A 4 -2.86 6.29 -14.52
N THR A 5 -2.23 7.33 -14.03
CA THR A 5 -0.89 7.29 -13.42
C THR A 5 -0.92 7.04 -11.90
N ALA A 6 -2.10 6.86 -11.30
CA ALA A 6 -2.20 6.65 -9.86
C ALA A 6 -2.02 5.18 -9.49
N VAL A 7 -1.22 4.95 -8.44
CA VAL A 7 -1.15 3.64 -7.77
C VAL A 7 -2.45 3.38 -7.02
N THR A 8 -2.98 2.18 -7.22
CA THR A 8 -4.18 1.70 -6.52
C THR A 8 -3.75 0.86 -5.35
N VAL A 9 -4.19 1.25 -4.15
CA VAL A 9 -3.99 0.44 -2.95
C VAL A 9 -5.19 -0.47 -2.74
N ARG A 10 -4.93 -1.77 -2.64
CA ARG A 10 -5.85 -2.78 -2.13
C ARG A 10 -5.46 -3.11 -0.69
N VAL A 11 -6.42 -3.38 0.18
CA VAL A 11 -6.14 -3.70 1.58
C VAL A 11 -6.71 -5.07 1.88
N GLU A 12 -5.87 -5.96 2.38
CA GLU A 12 -6.23 -7.32 2.78
C GLU A 12 -5.78 -7.58 4.21
N SER A 13 -6.59 -8.28 4.99
CA SER A 13 -6.19 -8.80 6.29
C SER A 13 -5.70 -10.23 6.15
N VAL A 14 -4.62 -10.57 6.85
CA VAL A 14 -4.15 -11.94 7.01
C VAL A 14 -4.70 -12.51 8.31
N GLN A 15 -5.44 -13.62 8.21
CA GLN A 15 -5.97 -14.36 9.35
C GLN A 15 -4.88 -15.24 9.99
N PRO A 16 -5.07 -15.73 11.24
CA PRO A 16 -4.10 -16.61 11.90
C PRO A 16 -3.83 -17.92 11.16
N ASP A 17 -4.79 -18.39 10.35
CA ASP A 17 -4.65 -19.56 9.47
C ASP A 17 -3.87 -19.28 8.18
N GLY A 18 -3.40 -18.04 8.00
CA GLY A 18 -2.66 -17.58 6.82
C GLY A 18 -3.54 -17.16 5.64
N SER A 19 -4.86 -17.37 5.71
CA SER A 19 -5.79 -16.94 4.66
C SER A 19 -5.91 -15.42 4.61
N ARG A 20 -6.22 -14.88 3.43
CA ARG A 20 -6.35 -13.44 3.20
C ARG A 20 -7.77 -13.07 2.85
N LYS A 21 -8.26 -11.94 3.39
CA LYS A 21 -9.58 -11.39 3.07
C LYS A 21 -9.47 -9.90 2.80
N VAL A 22 -10.27 -9.40 1.87
CA VAL A 22 -10.33 -7.95 1.61
C VAL A 22 -10.93 -7.23 2.81
N VAL A 23 -10.25 -6.17 3.26
CA VAL A 23 -10.78 -5.27 4.27
C VAL A 23 -11.77 -4.32 3.59
N SER A 24 -13.07 -4.47 3.88
CA SER A 24 -14.13 -3.66 3.28
C SER A 24 -14.47 -2.41 4.11
N HIS A 25 -14.78 -2.57 5.40
CA HIS A 25 -15.23 -1.48 6.27
C HIS A 25 -14.09 -0.53 6.67
N PHE A 26 -12.93 -1.07 7.01
CA PHE A 26 -11.76 -0.28 7.44
C PHE A 26 -10.82 0.13 6.31
N ASN A 27 -11.21 -0.12 5.05
CA ASN A 27 -10.36 0.19 3.88
C ASN A 27 -9.92 1.67 3.86
N LYS A 28 -10.86 2.57 4.19
CA LYS A 28 -10.59 4.02 4.21
C LYS A 28 -9.62 4.42 5.31
N HIS A 29 -9.68 3.74 6.46
CA HIS A 29 -8.78 4.00 7.58
C HIS A 29 -7.33 3.67 7.18
N TYR A 30 -7.09 2.45 6.71
CA TYR A 30 -5.75 2.01 6.30
C TYR A 30 -5.18 2.85 5.14
N LYS A 31 -6.01 3.18 4.14
CA LYS A 31 -5.58 4.08 3.05
C LYS A 31 -5.24 5.47 3.55
N GLY A 32 -5.97 5.97 4.55
CA GLY A 32 -5.69 7.24 5.20
C GLY A 32 -4.37 7.22 5.98
N LEU A 33 -4.07 6.13 6.69
CA LEU A 33 -2.79 5.96 7.39
C LEU A 33 -1.63 5.98 6.40
N VAL A 34 -1.69 5.19 5.34
CA VAL A 34 -0.66 5.18 4.29
C VAL A 34 -0.46 6.57 3.69
N ALA A 35 -1.55 7.25 3.33
CA ALA A 35 -1.45 8.60 2.77
C ALA A 35 -0.85 9.61 3.75
N ARG A 36 -1.21 9.52 5.03
CA ARG A 36 -0.68 10.37 6.10
C ARG A 36 0.82 10.15 6.28
N GLU A 37 1.25 8.90 6.46
CA GLU A 37 2.66 8.60 6.70
C GLU A 37 3.51 9.03 5.51
N LEU A 38 3.10 8.73 4.28
CA LEU A 38 3.82 9.20 3.08
C LEU A 38 3.92 10.73 3.00
N ALA A 39 2.88 11.45 3.41
CA ALA A 39 2.91 12.92 3.46
C ALA A 39 3.86 13.45 4.54
N LEU A 40 3.99 12.75 5.68
CA LEU A 40 4.86 13.13 6.79
C LEU A 40 6.32 12.79 6.55
N THR A 41 6.62 11.59 6.03
CA THR A 41 8.00 11.18 5.75
C THR A 41 8.60 11.97 4.58
N GLY A 42 7.75 12.53 3.72
CA GLY A 42 8.16 13.29 2.55
C GLY A 42 8.99 12.46 1.56
N GLY A 43 9.57 13.15 0.58
CA GLY A 43 10.38 12.55 -0.47
C GLY A 43 9.69 12.53 -1.84
N HIS A 44 10.47 12.21 -2.87
CA HIS A 44 10.00 12.12 -4.24
C HIS A 44 9.91 10.65 -4.64
N LEU A 45 8.74 10.24 -5.12
CA LEU A 45 8.59 8.96 -5.83
C LEU A 45 8.87 9.20 -7.32
N PRO A 46 9.44 8.21 -8.02
CA PRO A 46 9.69 8.33 -9.46
C PRO A 46 8.37 8.56 -10.21
N ALA A 47 8.44 9.36 -11.27
CA ALA A 47 7.34 9.45 -12.20
C ALA A 47 7.30 8.16 -13.05
N ASP A 48 6.11 7.61 -13.26
CA ASP A 48 5.89 6.46 -14.12
C ASP A 48 4.88 6.81 -15.23
N PRO A 49 5.27 7.64 -16.22
CA PRO A 49 4.37 8.09 -17.27
C PRO A 49 3.92 6.96 -18.20
N GLN A 50 4.68 5.86 -18.28
CA GLN A 50 4.38 4.70 -19.13
C GLN A 50 3.62 3.60 -18.38
N GLY A 51 3.46 3.71 -17.05
CA GLY A 51 2.78 2.72 -16.24
C GLY A 51 3.52 1.39 -16.20
N THR A 52 4.85 1.42 -16.11
CA THR A 52 5.70 0.21 -16.04
C THR A 52 5.57 -0.52 -14.71
N GLY A 53 5.10 0.16 -13.67
CA GLY A 53 5.04 -0.37 -12.30
C GLY A 53 6.13 0.19 -11.40
N GLU A 54 7.09 0.94 -11.93
CA GLU A 54 8.18 1.55 -11.16
C GLU A 54 7.65 2.41 -9.99
N LEU A 55 6.60 3.18 -10.22
CA LEU A 55 5.96 3.96 -9.16
C LEU A 55 5.33 3.06 -8.09
N ALA A 56 4.72 1.93 -8.47
CA ALA A 56 4.13 0.99 -7.52
C ALA A 56 5.20 0.28 -6.67
N GLU A 57 6.33 -0.08 -7.27
CA GLU A 57 7.48 -0.66 -6.57
C GLU A 57 8.10 0.33 -5.59
N ALA A 58 8.37 1.56 -6.03
CA ALA A 58 8.91 2.61 -5.17
C ALA A 58 7.94 2.96 -4.03
N PHE A 59 6.64 2.99 -4.32
CA PHE A 59 5.60 3.20 -3.31
C PHE A 59 5.57 2.07 -2.27
N ALA A 60 5.63 0.80 -2.71
CA ALA A 60 5.67 -0.36 -1.81
C ALA A 60 6.93 -0.36 -0.94
N HIS A 61 8.10 -0.11 -1.56
CA HIS A 61 9.36 0.04 -0.83
C HIS A 61 9.24 1.12 0.24
N ARG A 62 8.69 2.28 -0.11
CA ARG A 62 8.56 3.40 0.83
C ARG A 62 7.67 3.06 2.02
N ILE A 63 6.56 2.36 1.79
CA ILE A 63 5.69 1.87 2.87
C ILE A 63 6.43 0.91 3.79
N GLY A 64 7.27 0.03 3.23
CA GLY A 64 8.08 -0.93 3.99
C GLY A 64 9.15 -0.28 4.89
N GLU A 65 9.50 0.98 4.66
CA GLU A 65 10.45 1.73 5.51
C GLU A 65 9.77 2.49 6.65
N VAL A 66 8.44 2.62 6.65
CA VAL A 66 7.72 3.37 7.67
C VAL A 66 7.73 2.57 8.96
N GLU A 67 8.43 3.07 9.98
CA GLU A 67 8.60 2.43 11.29
C GLU A 67 7.26 1.99 11.89
N ALA A 68 6.25 2.88 11.91
CA ALA A 68 4.92 2.56 12.42
C ALA A 68 4.23 1.37 11.69
N PHE A 69 4.53 1.16 10.41
CA PHE A 69 3.98 0.05 9.64
C PHE A 69 4.77 -1.24 9.86
N VAL A 70 6.08 -1.14 10.04
CA VAL A 70 6.93 -2.27 10.42
C VAL A 70 6.53 -2.79 11.80
N GLU A 71 6.35 -1.90 12.78
CA GLU A 71 5.90 -2.25 14.14
C GLU A 71 4.50 -2.89 14.13
N ALA A 72 3.61 -2.39 13.26
CA ALA A 72 2.27 -2.95 13.08
C ALA A 72 2.23 -4.23 12.22
N ASN A 73 3.38 -4.76 11.79
CA ASN A 73 3.51 -5.94 10.94
C ASN A 73 2.72 -5.83 9.61
N PHE A 74 2.68 -4.63 9.04
CA PHE A 74 2.09 -4.41 7.72
C PHE A 74 3.08 -4.86 6.65
N ARG A 75 2.55 -5.46 5.58
CA ARG A 75 3.34 -5.92 4.43
C ARG A 75 2.76 -5.38 3.14
N THR A 76 3.60 -5.22 2.13
CA THR A 76 3.16 -4.79 0.80
C THR A 76 3.54 -5.80 -0.26
N GLU A 77 2.61 -6.05 -1.18
CA GLU A 77 2.87 -6.86 -2.37
C GLU A 77 2.41 -6.11 -3.61
N VAL A 78 3.22 -6.13 -4.67
CA VAL A 78 2.89 -5.52 -5.96
C VAL A 78 2.33 -6.62 -6.85
N HIS A 79 1.09 -6.47 -7.33
CA HIS A 79 0.38 -7.52 -8.07
C HIS A 79 0.16 -7.22 -9.55
N ASN A 80 0.36 -5.97 -10.00
CA ASN A 80 0.26 -5.49 -11.38
C ASN A 80 0.97 -4.13 -11.50
N PRO A 81 1.28 -3.63 -12.71
CA PRO A 81 1.73 -2.24 -12.85
C PRO A 81 0.66 -1.29 -12.32
N GLY A 82 0.95 -0.63 -11.19
CA GLY A 82 0.05 0.32 -10.54
C GLY A 82 -0.92 -0.25 -9.50
N GLU A 83 -0.80 -1.51 -9.07
CA GLU A 83 -1.58 -2.06 -7.95
C GLU A 83 -0.67 -2.60 -6.84
N VAL A 84 -0.89 -2.07 -5.63
CA VAL A 84 -0.18 -2.47 -4.41
C VAL A 84 -1.20 -2.98 -3.39
N THR A 85 -1.00 -4.19 -2.91
CA THR A 85 -1.78 -4.77 -1.83
C THR A 85 -1.06 -4.52 -0.51
N LEU A 86 -1.69 -3.74 0.37
CA LEU A 86 -1.33 -3.63 1.77
C LEU A 86 -1.97 -4.78 2.55
N ILE A 87 -1.13 -5.62 3.15
CA ILE A 87 -1.52 -6.73 4.00
C ILE A 87 -1.39 -6.27 5.44
N VAL A 88 -2.50 -6.29 6.17
CA VAL A 88 -2.56 -5.95 7.58
C VAL A 88 -2.84 -7.21 8.41
N PRO A 89 -2.36 -7.32 9.65
CA PRO A 89 -2.81 -8.38 10.54
C PRO A 89 -4.31 -8.28 10.78
N ALA A 90 -4.99 -9.41 10.94
CA ALA A 90 -6.36 -9.41 11.45
C ALA A 90 -6.38 -8.90 12.89
N GLU A 91 -7.31 -7.99 13.18
CA GLU A 91 -7.71 -7.63 14.56
C GLU A 91 -8.43 -8.80 15.25
#